data_AF-A0A2L0BQ96-F1
#
_entry.id   AF-A0A2L0BQ96-F1
#
_cell.length_a   1.000
_cell.length_b   1.000
_cell.length_c   1.000
_cell.angle_alpha   90.00
_cell.angle_beta   90.00
_cell.angle_gamma   90.00
#
_symmetry.space_group_name_H-M   'P 1'
#
loop_
_entity.id
_entity.type
_entity.pdbx_description
1 polymer ?
#
loop_
_entity_poly.entity_id
_entity_poly.type
_entity_poly.pdbx_seq_one_letter_code
_entity_poly.pdbx_strand_id
1 'polypeptide(L)'
;ETLSNRYPYSCYKQVFVDETYDDYRSYATMSILSVNLLHSAVIVDQVYNTRTIMAQAIAEQFFGCFISMQNWSDMWLNKGVSQYLCGLYCKKSFGNNEYRHWVQSVLQDVVKYEEQFGGIVLDPSQPPAPIPLGANTPQVNVKQNEEKYYFSIRNLHTMSPMYILALHKKAFLVMRMLEHRIGQELLLQVFNKQLSLATNAAQQKIGSGLWGHMLISTNVFTKAI
;
A
#
# COMPACT_ATOMS: atom_id res chain seq x y z
N GLU A 1 -3.46 -17.83 10.65
CA GLU A 1 -3.81 -16.50 10.13
C GLU A 1 -2.68 -15.98 9.22
N THR A 2 -2.85 -14.88 8.49
CA THR A 2 -1.78 -14.29 7.64
C THR A 2 -0.83 -13.40 8.43
N LEU A 3 -1.35 -12.67 9.41
CA LEU A 3 -0.58 -11.95 10.42
C LEU A 3 -0.65 -12.71 11.75
N SER A 4 0.44 -12.73 12.49
CA SER A 4 0.51 -13.42 13.79
C SER A 4 0.09 -12.53 14.96
N ASN A 5 -0.31 -11.28 14.68
CA ASN A 5 -0.72 -10.30 15.66
C ASN A 5 -2.24 -10.18 15.73
N ARG A 6 -2.77 -9.89 16.93
CA ARG A 6 -4.18 -9.56 17.12
C ARG A 6 -4.51 -8.21 16.50
N TYR A 7 -5.79 -7.96 16.27
CA TYR A 7 -6.27 -6.64 15.88
C TYR A 7 -5.86 -5.60 16.94
N PRO A 8 -5.24 -4.46 16.53
CA PRO A 8 -4.61 -3.52 17.46
C PRO A 8 -5.60 -2.73 18.33
N TYR A 9 -6.89 -2.74 17.98
CA TYR A 9 -7.92 -2.00 18.70
C TYR A 9 -8.91 -2.93 19.41
N SER A 10 -9.73 -2.35 20.28
CA SER A 10 -10.71 -3.10 21.09
C SER A 10 -11.91 -3.61 20.29
N CYS A 11 -12.34 -2.89 19.26
CA CYS A 11 -13.50 -3.23 18.44
C CYS A 11 -13.32 -2.77 17.00
N TYR A 12 -14.06 -3.41 16.10
CA TYR A 12 -14.18 -3.03 14.70
C TYR A 12 -15.62 -2.61 14.41
N LYS A 13 -15.80 -1.41 13.86
CA LYS A 13 -17.08 -0.83 13.46
C LYS A 13 -17.12 -0.67 11.94
N GLN A 14 -18.23 -1.07 11.33
CA GLN A 14 -18.44 -0.97 9.90
C GLN A 14 -19.70 -0.13 9.66
N VAL A 15 -19.58 0.95 8.90
CA VAL A 15 -20.68 1.88 8.63
C VAL A 15 -20.87 1.99 7.13
N PHE A 16 -22.08 1.75 6.66
CA PHE A 16 -22.47 1.94 5.27
C PHE A 16 -23.18 3.28 5.14
N VAL A 17 -22.68 4.12 4.25
CA VAL A 17 -23.19 5.48 4.01
C VAL A 17 -23.54 5.61 2.54
N ASP A 18 -24.67 6.25 2.25
CA ASP A 18 -25.08 6.57 0.89
C ASP A 18 -24.35 7.84 0.41
N GLU A 19 -24.12 7.97 -0.89
CA GLU A 19 -23.39 9.10 -1.51
C GLU A 19 -21.95 9.33 -0.98
N THR A 20 -21.18 8.26 -0.76
CA THR A 20 -19.75 8.39 -0.43
C THR A 20 -18.91 8.78 -1.66
N TYR A 21 -17.92 9.65 -1.47
CA TYR A 21 -17.00 10.05 -2.55
C TYR A 21 -16.12 8.89 -3.04
N ASP A 22 -15.69 8.02 -2.12
CA ASP A 22 -14.96 6.78 -2.43
C ASP A 22 -15.78 5.57 -1.97
N ASP A 23 -15.51 4.40 -2.57
CA ASP A 23 -16.16 3.15 -2.19
C ASP A 23 -15.86 2.74 -0.74
N TYR A 24 -14.65 3.07 -0.25
CA TYR A 24 -14.25 2.82 1.12
C TYR A 24 -13.25 3.86 1.63
N ARG A 25 -13.34 4.15 2.93
CA ARG A 25 -12.32 4.86 3.69
C ARG A 25 -12.10 4.20 5.05
N SER A 26 -10.84 3.92 5.33
CA SER A 26 -10.39 3.24 6.55
C SER A 26 -9.99 4.26 7.60
N TYR A 27 -10.55 4.14 8.81
CA TYR A 27 -10.21 4.95 9.99
C TYR A 27 -9.83 4.04 11.16
N ALA A 28 -9.28 4.62 12.23
CA ALA A 28 -8.99 3.87 13.45
C ALA A 28 -10.29 3.28 14.02
N THR A 29 -10.33 1.95 14.23
CA THR A 29 -11.49 1.18 14.72
C THR A 29 -12.73 1.15 13.81
N MET A 30 -12.77 1.94 12.73
CA MET A 30 -13.97 2.13 11.93
C MET A 30 -13.66 2.14 10.44
N SER A 31 -14.48 1.50 9.60
CA SER A 31 -14.42 1.66 8.14
C SER A 31 -15.76 2.18 7.63
N ILE A 32 -15.71 3.28 6.88
CA ILE A 32 -16.86 3.84 6.16
C ILE A 32 -16.85 3.27 4.75
N LEU A 33 -17.99 2.72 4.34
CA LEU A 33 -18.17 2.00 3.08
C LEU A 33 -19.40 2.54 2.35
N SER A 34 -19.39 2.47 1.03
CA SER A 34 -20.56 2.81 0.22
C SER A 34 -21.68 1.77 0.39
N VAL A 35 -22.93 2.22 0.46
CA VAL A 35 -24.12 1.35 0.43
C VAL A 35 -24.17 0.47 -0.82
N ASN A 36 -23.55 0.88 -1.93
CA ASN A 36 -23.45 0.11 -3.18
C ASN A 36 -22.72 -1.24 -3.03
N LEU A 37 -21.98 -1.42 -1.94
CA LEU A 37 -21.29 -2.68 -1.63
C LEU A 37 -22.21 -3.71 -0.95
N LEU A 38 -23.39 -3.30 -0.47
CA LEU A 38 -24.38 -4.21 0.09
C LEU A 38 -25.09 -4.95 -1.03
N HIS A 39 -25.12 -6.27 -0.94
CA HIS A 39 -25.77 -7.12 -1.92
C HIS A 39 -26.51 -8.28 -1.25
N SER A 40 -27.56 -8.77 -1.91
CA SER A 40 -28.23 -10.00 -1.51
C SER A 40 -27.36 -11.22 -1.83
N ALA A 41 -27.61 -12.35 -1.16
CA ALA A 41 -26.92 -13.61 -1.41
C ALA A 41 -27.12 -14.17 -2.84
N VAL A 42 -28.13 -13.68 -3.56
CA VAL A 42 -28.42 -14.06 -4.95
C VAL A 42 -27.41 -13.45 -5.93
N ILE A 43 -26.80 -12.31 -5.58
CA ILE A 43 -25.86 -11.59 -6.45
C ILE A 43 -24.45 -12.09 -6.14
N VAL A 44 -24.03 -13.16 -6.82
CA VAL A 44 -22.76 -13.83 -6.55
C VAL A 44 -21.55 -13.01 -7.04
N ASP A 45 -21.68 -12.29 -8.15
CA ASP A 45 -20.55 -11.57 -8.76
C ASP A 45 -20.02 -10.43 -7.86
N GLN A 46 -20.92 -9.78 -7.12
CA GLN A 46 -20.56 -8.68 -6.22
C GLN A 46 -19.75 -9.15 -4.99
N VAL A 47 -19.79 -10.46 -4.68
CA VAL A 47 -19.07 -11.04 -3.54
C VAL A 47 -17.57 -10.76 -3.63
N TYR A 48 -16.98 -10.86 -4.83
CA TYR A 48 -15.55 -10.64 -5.03
C TYR A 48 -15.16 -9.20 -4.76
N ASN A 49 -15.92 -8.25 -5.30
CA ASN A 49 -15.68 -6.81 -5.13
C ASN A 49 -15.83 -6.39 -3.67
N THR A 50 -16.98 -6.69 -3.06
CA THR A 50 -17.30 -6.27 -1.70
C THR A 50 -16.30 -6.84 -0.69
N ARG A 51 -15.97 -8.13 -0.78
CA ARG A 51 -15.03 -8.75 0.15
C ARG A 51 -13.59 -8.28 -0.05
N THR A 52 -13.18 -8.01 -1.29
CA THR A 52 -11.85 -7.42 -1.56
C THR A 52 -11.75 -6.03 -0.95
N ILE A 53 -12.78 -5.19 -1.10
CA ILE A 53 -12.83 -3.85 -0.52
C ILE A 53 -12.83 -3.90 1.01
N MET A 54 -13.61 -4.79 1.62
CA MET A 54 -13.60 -4.99 3.07
C MET A 54 -12.23 -5.45 3.59
N ALA A 55 -11.59 -6.40 2.89
CA ALA A 55 -10.26 -6.88 3.25
C ALA A 55 -9.21 -5.77 3.15
N GLN A 56 -9.30 -4.93 2.10
CA GLN A 56 -8.46 -3.75 1.93
C GLN A 56 -8.68 -2.74 3.06
N ALA A 57 -9.93 -2.49 3.44
CA ALA A 57 -10.24 -1.56 4.53
C ALA A 57 -9.63 -2.02 5.87
N ILE A 58 -9.69 -3.31 6.17
CA ILE A 58 -9.08 -3.88 7.38
C ILE A 58 -7.55 -3.81 7.29
N ALA A 59 -6.95 -4.16 6.14
CA ALA A 59 -5.50 -4.12 5.96
C ALA A 59 -4.93 -2.70 6.15
N GLU A 60 -5.66 -1.68 5.71
CA GLU A 60 -5.29 -0.27 5.91
C GLU A 60 -5.41 0.21 7.36
N GLN A 61 -6.25 -0.43 8.18
CA GLN A 61 -6.30 -0.12 9.61
C GLN A 61 -5.00 -0.56 10.31
N PHE A 62 -4.42 -1.70 9.93
CA PHE A 62 -3.10 -2.13 10.42
C PHE A 62 -1.98 -1.22 9.88
N PHE A 63 -1.94 -1.05 8.55
CA PHE A 63 -0.93 -0.25 7.86
C PHE A 63 -1.59 0.96 7.20
N GLY A 64 -1.56 2.10 7.89
CA GLY A 64 -2.30 3.31 7.52
C GLY A 64 -2.83 4.05 8.73
N CYS A 65 -3.51 3.35 9.65
CA CYS A 65 -3.99 3.93 10.90
C CYS A 65 -3.08 3.59 12.10
N PHE A 66 -2.78 2.31 12.31
CA PHE A 66 -1.98 1.89 13.45
C PHE A 66 -0.48 2.16 13.24
N ILE A 67 0.07 1.70 12.11
CA ILE A 67 1.39 2.12 11.63
C ILE A 67 1.18 3.22 10.60
N SER A 68 1.70 4.42 10.87
CA SER A 68 1.56 5.60 10.03
C SER A 68 2.85 5.90 9.27
N MET A 69 2.75 6.58 8.13
CA MET A 69 3.95 6.99 7.38
C MET A 69 4.68 8.13 8.11
N GLN A 70 6.01 8.12 8.06
CA GLN A 70 6.80 9.21 8.63
C GLN A 70 6.75 10.47 7.76
N ASN A 71 6.93 10.30 6.44
CA ASN A 71 6.93 11.37 5.45
C ASN A 71 5.95 11.05 4.32
N TRP A 72 5.52 12.07 3.57
CA TRP A 72 4.66 11.88 2.40
C TRP A 72 5.31 11.08 1.27
N SER A 73 6.63 11.12 1.16
CA SER A 73 7.40 10.29 0.22
C SER A 73 7.28 8.78 0.52
N ASP A 74 6.91 8.42 1.75
CA ASP A 74 6.73 7.02 2.18
C ASP A 74 5.28 6.52 2.02
N MET A 75 4.37 7.33 1.42
CA MET A 75 2.96 6.97 1.26
C MET A 75 2.76 5.65 0.52
N TRP A 76 3.62 5.38 -0.47
CA TRP A 76 3.56 4.15 -1.27
C TRP A 76 3.72 2.90 -0.40
N LEU A 77 4.47 2.97 0.70
CA LEU A 77 4.79 1.82 1.54
C LEU A 77 3.55 1.34 2.31
N ASN A 78 2.83 2.26 2.98
CA ASN A 78 1.63 1.90 3.75
C ASN A 78 0.56 1.29 2.83
N LYS A 79 0.31 1.93 1.68
CA LYS A 79 -0.67 1.45 0.70
C LYS A 79 -0.22 0.18 -0.01
N GLY A 80 1.07 0.05 -0.31
CA GLY A 80 1.64 -1.17 -0.90
C GLY A 80 1.52 -2.37 0.02
N VAL A 81 1.85 -2.22 1.31
CA VAL A 81 1.72 -3.29 2.32
C VAL A 81 0.26 -3.68 2.51
N SER A 82 -0.66 -2.71 2.63
CA SER A 82 -2.08 -3.02 2.81
C SER A 82 -2.67 -3.77 1.60
N GLN A 83 -2.36 -3.32 0.38
CA GLN A 83 -2.77 -4.01 -0.86
C GLN A 83 -2.16 -5.39 -1.00
N TYR A 84 -0.91 -5.56 -0.57
CA TYR A 84 -0.25 -6.86 -0.56
C TYR A 84 -0.96 -7.85 0.39
N LEU A 85 -1.28 -7.42 1.62
CA LEU A 85 -2.04 -8.23 2.58
C LEU A 85 -3.45 -8.57 2.07
N CYS A 86 -4.12 -7.61 1.43
CA CYS A 86 -5.39 -7.86 0.74
C CYS A 86 -5.23 -8.90 -0.37
N GLY A 87 -4.16 -8.81 -1.16
CA GLY A 87 -3.81 -9.80 -2.19
C GLY A 87 -3.62 -11.21 -1.63
N LEU A 88 -2.95 -11.36 -0.48
CA LEU A 88 -2.81 -12.66 0.20
C LEU A 88 -4.16 -13.22 0.66
N TYR A 89 -5.04 -12.35 1.18
CA TYR A 89 -6.42 -12.73 1.52
C TYR A 89 -7.20 -13.20 0.29
N CYS A 90 -7.12 -12.46 -0.82
CA CYS A 90 -7.81 -12.79 -2.06
C CYS A 90 -7.30 -14.11 -2.66
N LYS A 91 -5.99 -14.32 -2.67
CA LYS A 91 -5.37 -15.59 -3.11
C LYS A 91 -5.87 -16.79 -2.31
N LYS A 92 -6.08 -16.62 -1.00
CA LYS A 92 -6.60 -17.66 -0.11
C LYS A 92 -8.11 -17.87 -0.25
N SER A 93 -8.88 -16.80 -0.44
CA SER A 93 -10.35 -16.83 -0.39
C SER A 93 -11.00 -17.11 -1.75
N PHE A 94 -10.45 -16.55 -2.83
CA PHE A 94 -10.99 -16.65 -4.20
C PHE A 94 -10.17 -17.57 -5.11
N GLY A 95 -9.00 -18.00 -4.63
CA GLY A 95 -8.12 -18.91 -5.35
C GLY A 95 -7.02 -18.20 -6.16
N ASN A 96 -6.05 -19.00 -6.58
CA ASN A 96 -4.81 -18.50 -7.17
C ASN A 96 -4.99 -17.95 -8.59
N ASN A 97 -5.96 -18.46 -9.35
CA ASN A 97 -6.20 -18.02 -10.73
C ASN A 97 -6.76 -16.60 -10.76
N GLU A 98 -7.75 -16.32 -9.92
CA GLU A 98 -8.33 -14.98 -9.78
C GLU A 98 -7.27 -13.97 -9.33
N TYR A 99 -6.45 -14.34 -8.34
CA TYR A 99 -5.33 -13.52 -7.90
C TYR A 99 -4.33 -13.23 -9.02
N ARG A 100 -3.99 -14.22 -9.87
CA ARG A 100 -3.09 -14.02 -11.02
C ARG A 100 -3.70 -13.09 -12.06
N HIS A 101 -4.99 -13.25 -12.35
CA HIS A 101 -5.72 -12.38 -13.26
C HIS A 101 -5.72 -10.94 -12.74
N TRP A 102 -6.01 -10.73 -11.45
CA TRP A 102 -5.95 -9.42 -10.81
C TRP A 102 -4.55 -8.78 -10.91
N VAL A 103 -3.49 -9.52 -10.60
CA VAL A 103 -2.09 -9.02 -10.73
C VAL A 103 -1.79 -8.61 -12.18
N GLN A 104 -2.22 -9.40 -13.16
CA GLN A 104 -2.03 -9.08 -14.58
C GLN A 104 -2.80 -7.82 -14.98
N SER A 105 -4.05 -7.67 -14.53
CA SER A 105 -4.85 -6.47 -14.78
C SER A 105 -4.18 -5.22 -14.17
N VAL A 106 -3.69 -5.32 -12.93
CA VAL A 106 -2.97 -4.23 -12.26
C VAL A 106 -1.71 -3.84 -13.03
N LEU A 107 -0.95 -4.83 -13.53
CA LEU A 107 0.23 -4.58 -14.37
C LEU A 107 -0.13 -3.85 -15.66
N GLN A 108 -1.17 -4.31 -16.37
CA GLN A 108 -1.63 -3.67 -17.60
C GLN A 108 -2.06 -2.22 -17.37
N ASP A 109 -2.73 -1.93 -16.26
CA ASP A 109 -3.15 -0.58 -15.91
C ASP A 109 -1.97 0.35 -15.63
N VAL A 110 -0.92 -0.14 -14.95
CA VAL A 110 0.30 0.64 -14.73
C VAL A 110 1.02 0.90 -16.05
N VAL A 111 1.15 -0.10 -16.92
CA VAL A 111 1.77 0.05 -18.25
C VAL A 111 1.02 1.09 -19.08
N LYS A 112 -0.31 0.99 -19.17
CA LYS A 112 -1.15 1.96 -19.90
C LYS A 112 -0.95 3.38 -19.38
N TYR A 113 -0.85 3.55 -18.07
CA TYR A 113 -0.60 4.86 -17.47
C TYR A 113 0.80 5.39 -17.82
N GLU A 114 1.83 4.54 -17.68
CA GLU A 114 3.22 4.94 -17.96
C GLU A 114 3.46 5.24 -19.44
N GLU A 115 2.77 4.55 -20.37
CA GLU A 115 2.80 4.85 -21.80
C GLU A 115 2.17 6.21 -22.15
N GLN A 116 1.13 6.62 -21.44
CA GLN A 116 0.38 7.85 -21.72
C GLN A 116 0.96 9.09 -21.04
N PHE A 117 1.38 8.96 -19.78
CA PHE A 117 1.72 10.09 -18.91
C PHE A 117 3.16 10.07 -18.42
N GLY A 118 3.90 8.98 -18.65
CA GLY A 118 5.29 8.86 -18.24
C GLY A 118 5.50 8.11 -16.91
N GLY A 119 6.76 8.08 -16.47
CA GLY A 119 7.20 7.18 -15.39
C GLY A 119 6.74 7.59 -13.99
N ILE A 120 6.23 6.63 -13.21
CA ILE A 120 5.79 6.87 -11.82
C ILE A 120 6.98 6.76 -10.84
N VAL A 121 7.18 7.77 -9.99
CA VAL A 121 8.22 7.79 -8.95
C VAL A 121 7.61 7.43 -7.60
N LEU A 122 8.12 6.40 -6.94
CA LEU A 122 7.59 5.91 -5.66
C LEU A 122 8.10 6.71 -4.46
N ASP A 123 9.40 7.03 -4.44
CA ASP A 123 10.03 7.88 -3.42
C ASP A 123 10.67 9.10 -4.09
N PRO A 124 10.04 10.29 -4.02
CA PRO A 124 10.60 11.53 -4.57
C PRO A 124 11.80 12.08 -3.78
N SER A 125 12.11 11.52 -2.60
CA SER A 125 13.15 12.04 -1.70
C SER A 125 14.54 11.52 -2.02
N GLN A 126 14.66 10.35 -2.65
CA GLN A 126 15.94 9.81 -3.10
C GLN A 126 16.13 10.03 -4.61
N PRO A 127 17.34 10.43 -5.06
CA PRO A 127 17.64 10.42 -6.48
C PRO A 127 17.54 8.97 -7.01
N PRO A 128 17.00 8.76 -8.23
CA PRO A 128 16.89 7.43 -8.81
C PRO A 128 18.28 6.78 -8.87
N ALA A 129 18.33 5.49 -8.57
CA ALA A 129 19.57 4.73 -8.63
C ALA A 129 20.21 4.87 -10.02
N PRO A 130 21.53 5.09 -10.12
CA PRO A 130 22.20 5.14 -11.41
C PRO A 130 21.95 3.84 -12.17
N ILE A 131 21.56 3.97 -13.43
CA ILE A 131 21.35 2.84 -14.34
C ILE A 131 22.65 2.00 -14.34
N PRO A 132 22.59 0.66 -14.16
CA PRO A 132 23.79 -0.17 -14.25
C PRO A 132 24.33 -0.13 -15.67
N LEU A 133 25.22 0.82 -15.92
CA LEU A 133 26.00 0.93 -17.15
C LEU A 133 27.28 0.10 -16.98
N GLY A 134 27.65 -0.67 -18.01
CA GLY A 134 28.93 -1.37 -18.05
C GLY A 134 30.10 -0.39 -17.90
N ALA A 135 31.22 -0.87 -17.36
CA ALA A 135 32.35 -0.07 -16.83
C ALA A 135 32.99 0.99 -17.76
N ASN A 136 32.57 1.12 -19.03
CA ASN A 136 33.22 1.96 -20.04
C ASN A 136 32.30 2.97 -20.76
N THR A 137 31.06 3.20 -20.32
CA THR A 137 30.24 4.29 -20.89
C THR A 137 30.25 5.52 -19.97
N PRO A 138 30.59 6.72 -20.48
CA PRO A 138 30.56 7.94 -19.67
C PRO A 138 29.14 8.15 -19.12
N GLN A 139 29.06 8.51 -17.83
CA GLN A 139 27.82 8.86 -17.17
C GLN A 139 27.17 10.03 -17.92
N VAL A 140 26.18 9.73 -18.75
CA VAL A 140 25.23 10.74 -19.18
C VAL A 140 24.47 11.11 -17.91
N ASN A 141 24.83 12.25 -17.32
CA ASN A 141 23.94 12.97 -16.42
C ASN A 141 22.71 13.30 -17.24
N VAL A 142 21.76 12.36 -17.29
CA VAL A 142 20.39 12.66 -17.67
C VAL A 142 19.94 13.61 -16.59
N LYS A 143 20.11 14.92 -16.84
CA LYS A 143 19.32 15.95 -16.19
C LYS A 143 17.92 15.37 -16.23
N GLN A 144 17.39 15.03 -15.06
CA GLN A 144 16.09 14.42 -14.93
C GLN A 144 15.18 15.25 -15.82
N ASN A 145 14.66 14.64 -16.88
CA ASN A 145 13.31 15.00 -17.26
C ASN A 145 12.51 14.63 -16.00
N GLU A 146 12.41 15.57 -15.06
CA GLU A 146 11.12 15.82 -14.46
C GLU A 146 10.24 16.07 -15.69
N GLU A 147 9.72 14.99 -16.28
CA GLU A 147 8.57 15.08 -17.15
C GLU A 147 7.65 16.00 -16.39
N LYS A 148 7.40 17.14 -17.02
CA LYS A 148 6.94 18.37 -16.39
C LYS A 148 5.50 18.13 -15.97
N TYR A 149 5.31 17.28 -14.97
CA TYR A 149 4.02 16.92 -14.43
C TYR A 149 3.41 18.25 -14.05
N TYR A 150 2.23 18.52 -14.61
CA TYR A 150 1.52 19.77 -14.37
C TYR A 150 1.36 20.03 -12.87
N PHE A 151 1.32 18.96 -12.08
CA PHE A 151 1.30 18.99 -10.64
C PHE A 151 2.59 18.45 -10.01
N SER A 152 3.06 19.13 -8.96
CA SER A 152 4.22 18.65 -8.18
C SER A 152 3.90 17.33 -7.45
N ILE A 153 4.81 16.37 -7.55
CA ILE A 153 4.75 15.08 -6.86
C ILE A 153 5.18 15.21 -5.38
N ARG A 154 5.77 16.35 -4.99
CA ARG A 154 6.26 16.57 -3.62
C ARG A 154 5.13 16.82 -2.61
N ASN A 155 4.01 17.39 -3.06
CA ASN A 155 2.88 17.72 -2.22
C ASN A 155 1.69 16.82 -2.54
N LEU A 156 1.15 16.13 -1.53
CA LEU A 156 0.01 15.23 -1.70
C LEU A 156 -1.22 15.95 -2.30
N HIS A 157 -1.47 17.18 -1.86
CA HIS A 157 -2.65 17.96 -2.29
C HIS A 157 -2.58 18.45 -3.73
N THR A 158 -1.40 18.43 -4.36
CA THR A 158 -1.27 18.78 -5.77
C THR A 158 -1.34 17.55 -6.67
N MET A 159 -1.10 16.34 -6.16
CA MET A 159 -1.06 15.13 -6.99
C MET A 159 -2.40 14.84 -7.68
N SER A 160 -2.32 14.48 -8.96
CA SER A 160 -3.50 14.02 -9.71
C SER A 160 -4.06 12.71 -9.12
N PRO A 161 -5.38 12.57 -8.98
CA PRO A 161 -6.00 11.32 -8.54
C PRO A 161 -5.59 10.11 -9.39
N MET A 162 -5.45 10.31 -10.71
CA MET A 162 -4.98 9.24 -11.61
C MET A 162 -3.56 8.79 -11.29
N TYR A 163 -2.68 9.74 -10.94
CA TYR A 163 -1.32 9.44 -10.51
C TYR A 163 -1.32 8.66 -9.19
N ILE A 164 -2.15 9.06 -8.22
CA ILE A 164 -2.26 8.37 -6.91
C ILE A 164 -2.73 6.92 -7.09
N LEU A 165 -3.73 6.69 -7.95
CA LEU A 165 -4.20 5.34 -8.25
C LEU A 165 -3.12 4.48 -8.90
N ALA A 166 -2.38 5.04 -9.87
CA ALA A 166 -1.29 4.34 -10.53
C ALA A 166 -0.11 4.08 -9.56
N LEU A 167 0.19 5.02 -8.66
CA LEU A 167 1.17 4.88 -7.58
C LEU A 167 0.83 3.71 -6.66
N HIS A 168 -0.43 3.59 -6.21
CA HIS A 168 -0.86 2.48 -5.37
C HIS A 168 -0.69 1.13 -6.10
N LYS A 169 -1.16 1.05 -7.35
CA LYS A 169 -0.99 -0.15 -8.19
C LYS A 169 0.47 -0.55 -8.36
N LYS A 170 1.35 0.42 -8.60
CA LYS A 170 2.80 0.20 -8.71
C LYS A 170 3.41 -0.26 -7.38
N ALA A 171 2.99 0.33 -6.26
CA ALA A 171 3.44 -0.07 -4.93
C ALA A 171 3.11 -1.55 -4.64
N PHE A 172 1.91 -2.00 -4.97
CA PHE A 172 1.53 -3.42 -4.86
C PHE A 172 2.46 -4.34 -5.67
N LEU A 173 2.78 -3.97 -6.92
CA LEU A 173 3.69 -4.75 -7.76
C LEU A 173 5.11 -4.80 -7.19
N VAL A 174 5.60 -3.70 -6.61
CA VAL A 174 6.91 -3.66 -5.93
C VAL A 174 6.92 -4.57 -4.71
N MET A 175 5.89 -4.56 -3.88
CA MET A 175 5.78 -5.48 -2.74
C MET A 175 5.80 -6.94 -3.18
N ARG A 176 5.15 -7.26 -4.29
CA ARG A 176 5.21 -8.60 -4.89
C ARG A 176 6.61 -8.95 -5.42
N MET A 177 7.32 -8.00 -6.02
CA MET A 177 8.72 -8.23 -6.45
C MET A 177 9.64 -8.48 -5.25
N LEU A 178 9.42 -7.79 -4.13
CA LEU A 178 10.13 -8.03 -2.87
C LEU A 178 9.82 -9.43 -2.32
N GLU A 179 8.55 -9.86 -2.35
CA GLU A 179 8.16 -11.24 -1.98
C GLU A 179 8.93 -12.28 -2.79
N HIS A 180 9.06 -12.12 -4.11
CA HIS A 180 9.80 -13.06 -4.96
C HIS A 180 11.31 -13.10 -4.69
N ARG A 181 11.90 -12.00 -4.23
CA ARG A 181 13.36 -11.92 -3.97
C ARG A 181 13.74 -12.40 -2.58
N ILE A 182 12.97 -12.03 -1.57
CA ILE A 182 13.28 -12.30 -0.15
C ILE A 182 12.58 -13.56 0.33
N GLY A 183 11.39 -13.85 -0.20
CA GLY A 183 10.50 -14.91 0.26
C GLY A 183 9.36 -14.39 1.13
N GLN A 184 8.20 -15.03 1.02
CA GLN A 184 6.97 -14.63 1.71
C GLN A 184 7.10 -14.69 3.24
N GLU A 185 7.77 -15.72 3.79
CA GLU A 185 7.87 -15.92 5.24
C GLU A 185 8.70 -14.81 5.92
N LEU A 186 9.86 -14.49 5.36
CA LEU A 186 10.72 -13.42 5.87
C LEU A 186 10.02 -12.06 5.78
N LEU A 187 9.32 -11.78 4.67
CA LEU A 187 8.56 -10.54 4.53
C LEU A 187 7.45 -10.42 5.58
N LEU A 188 6.73 -11.51 5.86
CA LEU A 188 5.72 -11.53 6.92
C LEU A 188 6.35 -11.39 8.32
N GLN A 189 7.54 -11.93 8.56
CA GLN A 189 8.29 -11.72 9.80
C GLN A 189 8.63 -10.24 10.01
N VAL A 190 9.05 -9.53 8.94
CA VAL A 190 9.31 -8.08 9.01
C VAL A 190 8.04 -7.32 9.38
N PHE A 191 6.89 -7.60 8.75
CA PHE A 191 5.62 -6.95 9.10
C PHE A 191 5.19 -7.23 10.54
N ASN A 192 5.31 -8.48 10.98
CA ASN A 192 4.97 -8.85 12.36
C ASN A 192 5.87 -8.18 13.38
N LYS A 193 7.17 -8.02 13.07
CA LYS A 193 8.12 -7.28 13.91
C LYS A 193 7.73 -5.80 14.03
N GLN A 194 7.39 -5.15 12.92
CA GLN A 194 6.94 -3.75 12.94
C GLN A 194 5.65 -3.57 13.75
N LEU A 195 4.67 -4.47 13.59
CA LEU A 195 3.43 -4.44 14.37
C LEU A 195 3.68 -4.67 15.87
N SER A 196 4.61 -5.56 16.23
CA SER A 196 4.97 -5.79 17.64
C SER A 196 5.64 -4.57 18.27
N LEU A 197 6.57 -3.92 17.54
CA LEU A 197 7.22 -2.68 17.97
C LEU A 197 6.19 -1.55 18.15
N ALA A 198 5.27 -1.38 17.20
CA ALA A 198 4.19 -0.40 17.29
C ALA A 198 3.25 -0.69 18.47
N THR A 199 2.92 -1.96 18.74
CA THR A 199 2.09 -2.36 19.88
C THR A 199 2.75 -2.05 21.21
N ASN A 200 4.05 -2.33 21.34
CA ASN A 200 4.80 -1.98 22.55
C ASN A 200 4.89 -0.47 22.75
N ALA A 201 5.06 0.30 21.67
CA ALA A 201 5.09 1.76 21.72
C ALA A 201 3.74 2.36 22.13
N ALA A 202 2.63 1.82 21.61
CA ALA A 202 1.28 2.32 21.89
C ALA A 202 0.84 2.15 23.37
N GLN A 203 1.41 1.18 24.08
CA GLN A 203 1.13 0.97 25.51
C GLN A 203 1.93 1.90 26.44
N GLN A 204 2.98 2.54 25.93
CA GLN A 204 3.87 3.39 26.71
C GLN A 204 3.29 4.81 26.88
N LYS A 205 3.61 5.45 28.01
CA LYS A 205 3.23 6.84 28.27
C LYS A 205 3.87 7.80 27.25
N ILE A 206 3.12 8.86 26.93
CA ILE A 206 3.54 9.99 26.10
C ILE A 206 4.77 10.63 26.78
N GLY A 207 5.97 10.42 26.22
CA GLY A 207 7.25 10.88 26.79
C GLY A 207 8.37 9.83 26.82
N SER A 208 8.07 8.58 26.50
CA SER A 208 9.07 7.49 26.40
C SER A 208 9.99 7.57 25.17
N GLY A 209 9.69 8.44 24.19
CA GLY A 209 10.42 8.52 22.92
C GLY A 209 10.19 7.33 21.97
N LEU A 210 9.49 6.28 22.41
CA LEU A 210 9.27 5.04 21.65
C LEU A 210 8.18 5.15 20.59
N TRP A 211 7.42 6.25 20.58
CA TRP A 211 6.31 6.47 19.64
C TRP A 211 6.78 6.57 18.19
N GLY A 212 8.07 6.85 17.96
CA GLY A 212 8.68 6.75 16.63
C GLY A 212 8.56 5.37 16.00
N HIS A 213 8.40 4.30 16.80
CA HIS A 213 8.18 2.93 16.28
C HIS A 213 6.77 2.72 15.71
N MET A 214 5.83 3.67 15.89
CA MET A 214 4.55 3.66 15.20
C MET A 214 4.63 4.31 13.80
N LEU A 215 5.78 4.92 13.48
CA LEU A 215 6.05 5.50 12.17
C LEU A 215 6.89 4.53 11.34
N ILE A 216 6.52 4.40 10.07
CA ILE A 216 7.28 3.64 9.08
C ILE A 216 7.80 4.60 7.99
N SER A 217 9.07 4.42 7.64
CA SER A 217 9.70 5.09 6.50
C SER A 217 10.41 4.08 5.63
N THR A 218 10.63 4.44 4.36
CA THR A 218 11.33 3.60 3.39
C THR A 218 12.72 3.21 3.90
N ASN A 219 13.43 4.13 4.58
CA ASN A 219 14.73 3.86 5.16
C ASN A 219 14.69 2.83 6.31
N VAL A 220 13.71 2.93 7.21
CA VAL A 220 13.55 1.98 8.33
C VAL A 220 13.14 0.61 7.80
N PHE A 221 12.26 0.58 6.79
CA PHE A 221 11.79 -0.65 6.17
C PHE A 221 12.91 -1.38 5.41
N THR A 222 13.68 -0.67 4.59
CA THR A 222 14.83 -1.25 3.86
C THR A 222 15.93 -1.75 4.80
N LYS A 223 16.10 -1.15 5.98
CA LYS A 223 17.03 -1.66 7.02
C LYS A 223 16.49 -2.89 7.77
N ALA A 224 15.18 -3.11 7.71
CA ALA A 224 14.52 -4.21 8.42
C ALA A 224 14.41 -5.49 7.57
N ILE A 225 14.46 -5.33 6.24
CA ILE A 225 14.62 -6.39 5.24
C ILE A 225 16.08 -6.83 5.18
#